data_AF-A0A177BVH1-F1
#
_entry.id   AF-A0A177BVH1-F1
#
_cell.length_a   1.000
_cell.length_b   1.000
_cell.length_c   1.000
_cell.angle_alpha   90.00
_cell.angle_beta   90.00
_cell.angle_gamma   90.00
#
_symmetry.space_group_name_H-M   'P 1'
#
loop_
_entity.id
_entity.type
_entity.pdbx_description
1 polymer ?
#
loop_
_entity_poly.entity_id
_entity_poly.type
_entity_poly.pdbx_seq_one_letter_code
_entity_poly.pdbx_strand_id
1 'polypeptide(L)'
;MSASSTVFGIPELLQQIASESPPLDLIHYHRVSRWQNSSRTLRSCSTSLDRKTLTYSVPRVKVDDLMPEVDFWNPACPSNPEAETAYQTKRYLCNIVKHLNLIIAASILEDVSKDPRYSFDPMQNMDYGGFRGVYAKFEAVLRWGEIYEFLNPFGLVLGGRVWQVGTGSILGPGMTFLSQQHGWMSNIVFYYELVTGAGHILQVNQQRYPDLFWAQRAGGNNFGIDTRFDLKTYPVGPIFALNKLFLGNTDQEFMDAMTAWPLRSGGHEDVKGELMPSTRYTTSSDTLDAAITARYDWNIDNPLAFENFTAIAGAVDIGSGVQNFSQLVNTTSTQFGTGSFRWNWYSTSIRFSNRTMNILVETMVETAKELLTDLSGFLGVADEPISRYYAAAALSNGGDPYNLDPEAIEGGLLVADFYVASNLASEDAAVENYLQTLIERVEEKSNK
;
A
#
# COMPACT_ATOMS: atom_id res chain seq x y z
N MET A 1 24.99 22.52 -45.81
CA MET A 1 23.64 23.12 -45.82
C MET A 1 22.68 21.96 -46.08
N SER A 2 22.22 21.27 -45.04
CA SER A 2 21.11 21.67 -44.14
C SER A 2 19.76 21.18 -44.67
N ALA A 3 19.51 19.88 -44.51
CA ALA A 3 18.14 19.34 -44.52
C ALA A 3 17.50 19.63 -43.15
N SER A 4 16.25 20.08 -43.15
CA SER A 4 15.54 20.50 -41.94
C SER A 4 15.01 19.31 -41.14
N SER A 5 15.35 19.23 -39.85
CA SER A 5 14.71 18.34 -38.90
C SER A 5 13.34 18.88 -38.50
N THR A 6 12.27 18.34 -39.07
CA THR A 6 10.91 18.57 -38.59
C THR A 6 10.75 17.85 -37.25
N VAL A 7 10.73 18.60 -36.15
CA VAL A 7 10.41 18.07 -34.82
C VAL A 7 8.89 18.06 -34.69
N PHE A 8 8.30 16.88 -34.54
CA PHE A 8 6.89 16.76 -34.17
C PHE A 8 6.70 17.23 -32.73
N GLY A 9 5.66 18.04 -32.50
CA GLY A 9 5.22 18.41 -31.17
C GLY A 9 4.53 17.24 -30.46
N ILE A 10 4.52 17.32 -29.12
CA ILE A 10 3.76 16.40 -28.27
C ILE A 10 2.28 16.25 -28.73
N PRO A 11 1.57 17.30 -29.18
CA PRO A 11 0.19 17.16 -29.69
C PRO A 11 0.06 16.27 -30.93
N GLU A 12 0.97 16.35 -31.91
CA GLU A 12 0.93 15.49 -33.10
C GLU A 12 1.22 14.03 -32.76
N LEU A 13 2.16 13.77 -31.84
CA LEU A 13 2.49 12.43 -31.38
C LEU A 13 1.29 11.79 -30.64
N LEU A 14 0.61 12.56 -29.79
CA LEU A 14 -0.60 12.10 -29.08
C LEU A 14 -1.76 11.86 -30.04
N GLN A 15 -1.95 12.69 -31.08
CA GLN A 15 -2.99 12.45 -32.09
C GLN A 15 -2.74 11.15 -32.88
N GLN A 16 -1.49 10.82 -33.22
CA GLN A 16 -1.20 9.56 -33.90
C GLN A 16 -1.49 8.35 -33.02
N ILE A 17 -1.03 8.35 -31.75
CA ILE A 17 -1.30 7.29 -30.77
C ILE A 17 -2.82 7.09 -30.57
N ALA A 18 -3.58 8.18 -30.48
CA ALA A 18 -5.05 8.15 -30.34
C ALA A 18 -5.80 7.71 -31.61
N SER A 19 -5.14 7.64 -32.77
CA SER A 19 -5.74 7.23 -34.05
C SER A 19 -5.48 5.77 -34.43
N GLU A 20 -4.48 5.13 -33.81
CA GLU A 20 -4.07 3.75 -34.12
C GLU A 20 -4.42 2.74 -32.99
N SER A 21 -4.90 3.22 -31.84
CA SER A 21 -5.28 2.39 -30.68
C SER A 21 -6.80 2.04 -30.67
N PRO A 22 -7.19 0.83 -30.25
CA PRO A 22 -8.56 0.57 -29.77
C PRO A 22 -8.93 1.43 -28.55
N PRO A 23 -10.21 1.44 -28.12
CA PRO A 23 -10.60 2.08 -26.86
C PRO A 23 -9.77 1.56 -25.68
N LEU A 24 -9.49 2.45 -24.71
CA LEU A 24 -8.75 2.11 -23.49
C LEU A 24 -9.61 1.23 -22.57
N ASP A 25 -9.27 -0.06 -22.50
CA ASP A 25 -9.68 -0.92 -21.39
C ASP A 25 -8.91 -0.54 -20.11
N LEU A 26 -9.51 -0.79 -18.94
CA LEU A 26 -8.96 -0.36 -17.64
C LEU A 26 -7.86 -1.31 -17.12
N ILE A 27 -7.03 -0.79 -16.21
CA ILE A 27 -5.95 -1.55 -15.56
C ILE A 27 -6.55 -2.39 -14.42
N HIS A 28 -6.60 -3.71 -14.58
CA HIS A 28 -7.09 -4.67 -13.59
C HIS A 28 -5.95 -5.45 -12.90
N TYR A 29 -6.05 -5.74 -11.59
CA TYR A 29 -4.99 -6.36 -10.76
C TYR A 29 -5.45 -7.72 -10.16
N HIS A 30 -4.88 -8.88 -10.56
CA HIS A 30 -5.31 -10.24 -10.10
C HIS A 30 -4.16 -11.24 -9.73
N ARG A 31 -4.30 -12.13 -8.71
CA ARG A 31 -3.16 -12.85 -8.00
C ARG A 31 -3.48 -14.05 -6.99
N VAL A 32 -3.10 -15.35 -7.19
CA VAL A 32 -3.01 -16.49 -6.14
C VAL A 32 -2.13 -17.77 -6.53
N SER A 33 -1.15 -18.42 -5.78
CA SER A 33 0.15 -19.09 -6.30
C SER A 33 0.53 -20.61 -6.29
N ARG A 34 1.24 -21.13 -7.35
CA ARG A 34 1.66 -22.56 -7.55
C ARG A 34 3.15 -22.86 -7.91
N TRP A 35 3.57 -23.98 -7.30
CA TRP A 35 4.52 -25.04 -7.69
C TRP A 35 6.02 -24.80 -7.91
N GLN A 36 6.73 -25.95 -7.87
CA GLN A 36 8.14 -26.14 -7.50
C GLN A 36 8.91 -27.00 -8.52
N ASN A 37 10.24 -27.06 -8.31
CA ASN A 37 11.07 -28.28 -8.30
C ASN A 37 12.19 -28.38 -9.37
N SER A 38 13.29 -27.63 -9.18
CA SER A 38 14.40 -27.53 -10.17
C SER A 38 15.81 -27.30 -9.57
N SER A 39 16.05 -27.63 -8.29
CA SER A 39 17.30 -27.28 -7.58
C SER A 39 18.58 -28.06 -7.97
N ARG A 40 18.49 -29.08 -8.85
CA ARG A 40 19.66 -29.89 -9.25
C ARG A 40 20.42 -29.38 -10.48
N THR A 41 19.80 -28.56 -11.33
CA THR A 41 20.40 -28.14 -12.62
C THR A 41 21.34 -26.94 -12.48
N LEU A 42 21.09 -26.05 -11.51
CA LEU A 42 21.72 -24.72 -11.44
C LEU A 42 23.25 -24.71 -11.24
N ARG A 43 23.88 -25.84 -10.86
CA ARG A 43 25.34 -25.91 -10.65
C ARG A 43 26.16 -26.07 -11.94
N SER A 44 25.54 -26.21 -13.13
CA SER A 44 26.27 -26.41 -14.39
C SER A 44 26.63 -25.13 -15.16
N CYS A 45 26.10 -23.96 -14.78
CA CYS A 45 26.14 -22.76 -15.63
C CYS A 45 27.03 -21.62 -15.11
N SER A 46 27.68 -21.76 -13.95
CA SER A 46 28.34 -20.64 -13.24
C SER A 46 29.81 -20.40 -13.62
N THR A 47 30.23 -20.72 -14.85
CA THR A 47 31.66 -20.88 -15.22
C THR A 47 32.14 -20.05 -16.41
N SER A 48 31.36 -19.09 -16.93
CA SER A 48 31.59 -18.52 -18.27
C SER A 48 31.48 -16.98 -18.45
N LEU A 49 31.44 -16.16 -17.39
CA LEU A 49 31.36 -14.68 -17.51
C LEU A 49 32.41 -13.96 -16.64
N ASP A 50 33.28 -13.15 -17.26
CA ASP A 50 34.30 -12.30 -16.60
C ASP A 50 33.73 -10.89 -16.34
N ARG A 51 33.85 -10.39 -15.10
CA ARG A 51 33.18 -9.17 -14.58
C ARG A 51 33.83 -7.83 -15.01
N LYS A 52 34.60 -7.78 -16.11
CA LYS A 52 35.62 -6.72 -16.33
C LYS A 52 35.28 -5.54 -17.28
N THR A 53 34.12 -5.51 -17.94
CA THR A 53 33.88 -4.56 -19.05
C THR A 53 32.61 -3.69 -18.93
N LEU A 54 32.05 -3.52 -17.73
CA LEU A 54 30.90 -2.63 -17.53
C LEU A 54 31.35 -1.17 -17.26
N THR A 55 31.34 -0.34 -18.31
CA THR A 55 31.54 1.10 -18.20
C THR A 55 30.22 1.83 -17.96
N TYR A 56 30.13 2.62 -16.89
CA TYR A 56 28.92 3.37 -16.55
C TYR A 56 28.69 4.57 -17.48
N SER A 57 27.61 4.52 -18.25
CA SER A 57 26.97 5.68 -18.88
C SER A 57 25.49 5.68 -18.50
N VAL A 58 24.90 6.83 -18.19
CA VAL A 58 23.51 6.92 -17.70
C VAL A 58 22.52 6.56 -18.82
N PRO A 59 21.79 5.43 -18.73
CA PRO A 59 20.71 5.12 -19.66
C PRO A 59 19.43 5.84 -19.19
N ARG A 60 18.60 6.27 -20.13
CA ARG A 60 17.17 6.45 -19.84
C ARG A 60 16.51 5.08 -19.89
N VAL A 61 15.63 4.79 -18.93
CA VAL A 61 14.77 3.59 -18.95
C VAL A 61 13.90 3.64 -20.22
N LYS A 62 13.83 2.52 -20.93
CA LYS A 62 12.95 2.32 -22.08
C LYS A 62 11.75 1.46 -21.70
N VAL A 63 10.74 1.44 -22.57
CA VAL A 63 9.62 0.48 -22.48
C VAL A 63 10.16 -0.97 -22.46
N ASP A 64 11.22 -1.26 -23.22
CA ASP A 64 11.88 -2.58 -23.26
C ASP A 64 12.59 -2.99 -21.96
N ASP A 65 12.83 -2.05 -21.03
CA ASP A 65 13.46 -2.32 -19.73
C ASP A 65 12.43 -2.63 -18.62
N LEU A 66 11.14 -2.41 -18.89
CA LEU A 66 10.03 -2.65 -17.96
C LEU A 66 9.77 -4.16 -17.79
N MET A 67 9.22 -4.55 -16.64
CA MET A 67 8.72 -5.92 -16.48
C MET A 67 7.39 -6.06 -17.24
N PRO A 68 7.17 -7.14 -18.02
CA PRO A 68 5.86 -7.40 -18.60
C PRO A 68 4.83 -7.65 -17.50
N GLU A 69 3.58 -7.26 -17.77
CA GLU A 69 2.44 -7.58 -16.92
C GLU A 69 2.19 -9.09 -16.93
N VAL A 70 1.91 -9.70 -15.77
CA VAL A 70 1.79 -11.16 -15.64
C VAL A 70 0.60 -11.52 -14.75
N ASP A 71 -0.30 -12.33 -15.30
CA ASP A 71 -1.40 -12.96 -14.58
C ASP A 71 -0.85 -14.00 -13.58
N PHE A 72 -0.58 -13.53 -12.36
CA PHE A 72 0.60 -14.03 -11.64
C PHE A 72 0.50 -15.45 -11.09
N TRP A 73 -0.53 -15.64 -10.26
CA TRP A 73 -0.49 -16.58 -9.14
C TRP A 73 -0.51 -18.08 -9.66
N ASN A 74 -1.70 -18.52 -10.15
CA ASN A 74 -2.29 -19.90 -10.20
C ASN A 74 -2.20 -20.73 -8.86
N PRO A 75 -3.24 -21.23 -8.13
CA PRO A 75 -3.13 -21.47 -6.64
C PRO A 75 -2.80 -22.89 -6.04
N ALA A 76 -1.68 -23.03 -5.27
CA ALA A 76 -1.33 -23.96 -4.12
C ALA A 76 0.19 -24.32 -3.93
N CYS A 77 0.66 -24.51 -2.68
CA CYS A 77 1.95 -25.14 -2.24
C CYS A 77 1.78 -25.72 -0.79
N PRO A 78 2.65 -26.63 -0.26
CA PRO A 78 2.40 -27.29 1.05
C PRO A 78 2.66 -26.41 2.29
N SER A 79 1.98 -26.69 3.39
CA SER A 79 2.02 -25.98 4.68
C SER A 79 2.95 -26.62 5.73
N ASN A 80 3.79 -25.81 6.39
CA ASN A 80 4.48 -26.13 7.66
C ASN A 80 4.96 -24.82 8.36
N PRO A 81 4.60 -24.53 9.62
CA PRO A 81 4.87 -23.23 10.25
C PRO A 81 6.35 -22.88 10.51
N GLU A 82 7.22 -23.85 10.83
CA GLU A 82 8.62 -23.57 11.27
C GLU A 82 9.52 -22.94 10.19
N ALA A 83 9.01 -22.71 8.98
CA ALA A 83 9.74 -22.13 7.86
C ALA A 83 9.61 -20.60 7.72
N GLU A 84 8.78 -19.92 8.52
CA GLU A 84 8.18 -18.60 8.24
C GLU A 84 9.16 -17.52 7.68
N THR A 85 10.26 -17.20 8.36
CA THR A 85 11.23 -16.19 7.88
C THR A 85 11.99 -16.64 6.63
N ALA A 86 12.47 -17.89 6.59
CA ALA A 86 13.07 -18.47 5.39
C ALA A 86 12.06 -18.56 4.23
N TYR A 87 10.76 -18.65 4.52
CA TYR A 87 9.67 -18.73 3.56
C TYR A 87 9.35 -17.37 2.93
N GLN A 88 9.43 -16.25 3.66
CA GLN A 88 9.34 -14.89 3.08
C GLN A 88 10.42 -14.70 2.00
N THR A 89 11.69 -14.91 2.37
CA THR A 89 12.83 -14.81 1.45
C THR A 89 12.66 -15.78 0.28
N LYS A 90 12.35 -17.05 0.54
CA LYS A 90 12.14 -18.07 -0.52
C LYS A 90 10.97 -17.74 -1.45
N ARG A 91 9.94 -17.00 -1.01
CA ARG A 91 8.81 -16.56 -1.85
C ARG A 91 9.21 -15.41 -2.77
N TYR A 92 9.93 -14.40 -2.26
CA TYR A 92 10.56 -13.33 -3.05
C TYR A 92 11.53 -13.91 -4.09
N LEU A 93 12.42 -14.81 -3.66
CA LEU A 93 13.37 -15.50 -4.53
C LEU A 93 12.71 -16.36 -5.60
N CYS A 94 11.63 -17.09 -5.30
CA CYS A 94 10.88 -17.83 -6.30
C CYS A 94 10.26 -16.93 -7.39
N ASN A 95 9.90 -15.69 -7.06
CA ASN A 95 9.38 -14.73 -8.04
C ASN A 95 10.52 -14.17 -8.92
N ILE A 96 11.64 -13.77 -8.29
CA ILE A 96 12.88 -13.37 -8.97
C ILE A 96 13.34 -14.46 -9.96
N VAL A 97 13.48 -15.70 -9.49
CA VAL A 97 13.99 -16.87 -10.24
C VAL A 97 13.04 -17.31 -11.38
N LYS A 98 11.74 -16.98 -11.32
CA LYS A 98 10.77 -17.30 -12.38
C LYS A 98 10.78 -16.30 -13.54
N HIS A 99 11.06 -15.02 -13.29
CA HIS A 99 10.81 -13.93 -14.27
C HIS A 99 12.05 -13.10 -14.64
N LEU A 100 13.10 -13.09 -13.80
CA LEU A 100 14.42 -12.62 -14.20
C LEU A 100 15.26 -13.80 -14.70
N ASN A 101 16.23 -13.53 -15.59
CA ASN A 101 17.22 -14.53 -15.99
C ASN A 101 17.89 -15.12 -14.74
N LEU A 102 18.05 -16.44 -14.69
CA LEU A 102 18.62 -17.17 -13.55
C LEU A 102 20.00 -16.63 -13.10
N ILE A 103 20.76 -16.02 -14.01
CA ILE A 103 22.04 -15.34 -13.72
C ILE A 103 21.81 -14.04 -12.94
N ILE A 104 20.82 -13.24 -13.33
CA ILE A 104 20.39 -12.01 -12.62
C ILE A 104 19.88 -12.40 -11.23
N ALA A 105 18.99 -13.39 -11.17
CA ALA A 105 18.45 -13.91 -9.92
C ALA A 105 19.55 -14.37 -8.94
N ALA A 106 20.59 -15.02 -9.44
CA ALA A 106 21.75 -15.43 -8.65
C ALA A 106 22.63 -14.24 -8.21
N SER A 107 22.75 -13.18 -9.02
CA SER A 107 23.51 -11.98 -8.64
C SER A 107 22.81 -11.17 -7.55
N ILE A 108 21.49 -10.98 -7.66
CA ILE A 108 20.66 -10.36 -6.61
C ILE A 108 20.85 -11.13 -5.29
N LEU A 109 20.79 -12.46 -5.36
CA LEU A 109 21.04 -13.35 -4.22
C LEU A 109 22.42 -13.19 -3.60
N GLU A 110 23.48 -13.12 -4.44
CA GLU A 110 24.84 -12.98 -3.97
C GLU A 110 25.03 -11.64 -3.23
N ASP A 111 24.49 -10.55 -3.76
CA ASP A 111 24.77 -9.21 -3.26
C ASP A 111 23.84 -8.76 -2.11
N VAL A 112 22.55 -9.11 -2.13
CA VAL A 112 21.64 -8.89 -0.98
C VAL A 112 22.15 -9.63 0.26
N SER A 113 22.79 -10.80 0.10
CA SER A 113 23.33 -11.56 1.24
C SER A 113 24.53 -10.91 1.97
N LYS A 114 25.00 -9.75 1.51
CA LYS A 114 26.19 -9.05 2.03
C LYS A 114 25.90 -7.74 2.77
N ASP A 115 24.73 -7.14 2.55
CA ASP A 115 24.29 -5.90 3.23
C ASP A 115 23.49 -6.30 4.49
N PRO A 116 23.67 -5.68 5.68
CA PRO A 116 22.85 -5.99 6.83
C PRO A 116 21.38 -5.60 6.61
N ARG A 117 20.48 -6.58 6.81
CA ARG A 117 19.00 -6.52 6.70
C ARG A 117 18.33 -5.26 7.26
N TYR A 118 18.96 -4.67 8.27
CA TYR A 118 18.63 -3.37 8.85
C TYR A 118 19.92 -2.58 9.08
N SER A 119 19.91 -1.27 8.80
CA SER A 119 20.92 -0.37 9.36
C SER A 119 20.32 0.99 9.74
N PHE A 120 20.88 1.60 10.77
CA PHE A 120 20.43 2.86 11.35
C PHE A 120 21.60 3.82 11.48
N ASP A 121 21.43 5.05 11.00
CA ASP A 121 22.43 6.11 11.05
C ASP A 121 21.80 7.34 11.74
N PRO A 122 22.03 7.51 13.05
CA PRO A 122 21.34 8.53 13.81
C PRO A 122 21.79 9.97 13.50
N MET A 123 23.00 10.20 12.95
CA MET A 123 23.60 11.53 12.96
C MET A 123 24.63 11.85 11.85
N GLN A 124 24.26 12.86 11.05
CA GLN A 124 25.07 13.85 10.30
C GLN A 124 25.47 13.56 8.84
N ASN A 125 25.04 14.50 7.98
CA ASN A 125 25.78 15.06 6.84
C ASN A 125 26.57 14.09 5.94
N MET A 126 25.88 13.39 5.06
CA MET A 126 26.44 13.01 3.75
C MET A 126 25.53 13.43 2.61
N ASP A 127 26.12 13.62 1.43
CA ASP A 127 25.43 14.00 0.19
C ASP A 127 24.82 12.74 -0.46
N TYR A 128 23.86 12.14 0.26
CA TYR A 128 23.33 10.81 -0.03
C TYR A 128 21.80 10.90 -0.19
N GLY A 129 21.33 10.84 -1.45
CA GLY A 129 19.91 10.98 -1.79
C GLY A 129 19.31 12.38 -1.55
N GLY A 130 20.08 13.34 -1.05
CA GLY A 130 19.66 14.72 -0.80
C GLY A 130 18.87 14.95 0.50
N PHE A 131 18.51 13.91 1.25
CA PHE A 131 17.77 14.04 2.50
C PHE A 131 18.69 14.46 3.67
N ARG A 132 18.13 15.21 4.63
CA ARG A 132 18.79 15.56 5.90
C ARG A 132 17.80 15.40 7.06
N GLY A 133 17.98 14.36 7.85
CA GLY A 133 17.16 14.02 9.01
C GLY A 133 17.59 12.67 9.57
N VAL A 134 16.82 12.16 10.53
CA VAL A 134 17.01 10.79 11.04
C VAL A 134 16.39 9.81 10.04
N TYR A 135 17.10 8.72 9.76
CA TYR A 135 16.69 7.73 8.76
C TYR A 135 17.15 6.32 9.11
N ALA A 136 16.53 5.33 8.49
CA ALA A 136 16.93 3.92 8.58
C ALA A 136 16.82 3.22 7.22
N LYS A 137 17.65 2.19 7.01
CA LYS A 137 17.70 1.39 5.78
C LYS A 137 17.17 -0.01 6.03
N PHE A 138 16.42 -0.52 5.06
CA PHE A 138 15.57 -1.69 5.21
C PHE A 138 15.59 -2.53 3.94
N GLU A 139 15.82 -3.84 4.06
CA GLU A 139 15.49 -4.78 2.98
C GLU A 139 14.04 -4.62 2.51
N ALA A 140 13.78 -4.76 1.22
CA ALA A 140 12.44 -4.56 0.64
C ALA A 140 11.42 -5.68 1.02
N VAL A 141 11.85 -6.73 1.71
CA VAL A 141 11.10 -7.98 1.98
C VAL A 141 10.62 -8.14 3.43
N LEU A 142 10.65 -7.06 4.22
CA LEU A 142 10.31 -7.06 5.65
C LEU A 142 8.81 -6.99 5.89
N ARG A 143 8.38 -7.34 7.10
CA ARG A 143 7.07 -6.97 7.66
C ARG A 143 7.18 -5.71 8.51
N TRP A 144 6.13 -4.89 8.52
CA TRP A 144 6.13 -3.64 9.28
C TRP A 144 6.36 -3.86 10.77
N GLY A 145 5.87 -4.97 11.34
CA GLY A 145 6.19 -5.41 12.69
C GLY A 145 7.68 -5.52 13.00
N GLU A 146 8.46 -6.14 12.11
CA GLU A 146 9.93 -6.27 12.26
C GLU A 146 10.62 -4.89 12.31
N ILE A 147 10.08 -3.92 11.55
CA ILE A 147 10.56 -2.53 11.53
C ILE A 147 10.18 -1.80 12.83
N TYR A 148 8.99 -2.01 13.38
CA TYR A 148 8.59 -1.43 14.67
C TYR A 148 9.41 -2.00 15.83
N GLU A 149 9.68 -3.30 15.86
CA GLU A 149 10.57 -3.92 16.83
C GLU A 149 11.98 -3.31 16.79
N PHE A 150 12.49 -3.03 15.59
CA PHE A 150 13.80 -2.38 15.39
C PHE A 150 13.82 -0.89 15.79
N LEU A 151 12.77 -0.12 15.48
CA LEU A 151 12.73 1.33 15.72
C LEU A 151 12.27 1.72 17.14
N ASN A 152 11.47 0.89 17.81
CA ASN A 152 10.96 1.13 19.17
C ASN A 152 12.05 1.57 20.19
N PRO A 153 13.23 0.93 20.29
CA PRO A 153 14.28 1.33 21.25
C PRO A 153 14.88 2.72 21.01
N PHE A 154 14.69 3.29 19.81
CA PHE A 154 15.18 4.62 19.44
C PHE A 154 14.12 5.70 19.57
N GLY A 155 12.87 5.34 19.94
CA GLY A 155 11.74 6.28 19.96
C GLY A 155 11.35 6.78 18.57
N LEU A 156 11.45 5.92 17.55
CA LEU A 156 11.23 6.26 16.15
C LEU A 156 10.04 5.49 15.54
N VAL A 157 9.43 6.09 14.51
CA VAL A 157 8.29 5.55 13.77
C VAL A 157 8.35 5.89 12.29
N LEU A 158 7.76 5.02 11.47
CA LEU A 158 7.38 5.20 10.07
C LEU A 158 6.40 4.06 9.70
N GLY A 159 5.93 3.95 8.46
CA GLY A 159 5.42 2.65 7.96
C GLY A 159 3.93 2.33 8.13
N GLY A 160 3.57 1.08 7.84
CA GLY A 160 2.19 0.60 7.66
C GLY A 160 1.39 0.29 8.93
N ARG A 161 0.08 0.54 8.84
CA ARG A 161 -0.91 0.42 9.93
C ARG A 161 -1.15 -1.01 10.43
N VAL A 162 -0.73 -2.03 9.68
CA VAL A 162 -1.00 -3.45 9.95
C VAL A 162 0.31 -4.22 10.10
N TRP A 163 0.56 -4.78 11.29
CA TRP A 163 1.83 -5.42 11.68
C TRP A 163 2.36 -6.43 10.66
N GLN A 164 1.46 -7.28 10.15
CA GLN A 164 1.79 -8.37 9.24
C GLN A 164 1.84 -7.96 7.76
N VAL A 165 1.62 -6.69 7.40
CA VAL A 165 1.78 -6.22 6.00
C VAL A 165 3.26 -6.04 5.66
N GLY A 166 3.63 -6.30 4.40
CA GLY A 166 5.01 -6.22 3.92
C GLY A 166 5.40 -4.84 3.40
N THR A 167 6.69 -4.51 3.49
CA THR A 167 7.29 -3.25 3.02
C THR A 167 7.06 -2.95 1.55
N GLY A 168 6.81 -3.95 0.69
CA GLY A 168 6.43 -3.73 -0.71
C GLY A 168 5.17 -2.85 -0.90
N SER A 169 4.38 -2.62 0.16
CA SER A 169 3.30 -1.61 0.19
C SER A 169 3.79 -0.16 -0.01
N ILE A 170 5.09 0.11 0.13
CA ILE A 170 5.75 1.39 -0.18
C ILE A 170 5.63 1.78 -1.68
N LEU A 171 5.47 0.81 -2.58
CA LEU A 171 5.46 1.03 -4.03
C LEU A 171 4.09 1.42 -4.61
N GLY A 172 3.04 1.32 -3.80
CA GLY A 172 1.72 1.90 -4.08
C GLY A 172 1.53 3.21 -3.30
N PRO A 173 0.28 3.67 -3.09
CA PRO A 173 0.03 4.90 -2.32
C PRO A 173 0.39 4.68 -0.85
N GLY A 174 -0.19 3.63 -0.24
CA GLY A 174 0.10 3.21 1.12
C GLY A 174 -0.29 4.25 2.18
N MET A 175 -1.35 3.95 2.94
CA MET A 175 -1.84 4.84 3.99
C MET A 175 -1.26 4.44 5.36
N THR A 176 -0.77 5.42 6.11
CA THR A 176 -0.08 5.26 7.40
C THR A 176 -0.79 6.06 8.50
N PHE A 177 -0.64 5.69 9.78
CA PHE A 177 -1.12 6.48 10.92
C PHE A 177 -0.40 7.84 11.08
N LEU A 178 0.39 8.26 10.08
CA LEU A 178 1.21 9.46 10.00
C LEU A 178 0.85 10.35 8.80
N SER A 179 -0.11 9.95 7.96
CA SER A 179 -0.29 10.50 6.61
C SER A 179 -0.77 11.95 6.58
N GLN A 180 -1.64 12.34 7.50
CA GLN A 180 -2.06 13.72 7.76
C GLN A 180 -0.88 14.65 8.10
N GLN A 181 0.21 14.10 8.66
CA GLN A 181 1.44 14.83 8.97
C GLN A 181 2.50 14.74 7.86
N HIS A 182 2.58 13.61 7.14
CA HIS A 182 3.76 13.22 6.35
C HIS A 182 3.48 12.67 4.94
N GLY A 183 2.22 12.51 4.53
CA GLY A 183 1.79 12.06 3.21
C GLY A 183 1.71 10.54 3.03
N TRP A 184 1.91 10.09 1.79
CA TRP A 184 1.92 8.69 1.36
C TRP A 184 3.09 7.88 1.96
N MET A 185 2.94 6.56 2.02
CA MET A 185 4.04 5.63 2.33
C MET A 185 5.22 5.81 1.38
N SER A 186 4.95 6.17 0.13
CA SER A 186 5.98 6.43 -0.86
C SER A 186 6.71 7.78 -0.65
N ASN A 187 6.08 8.75 0.02
CA ASN A 187 6.72 10.03 0.33
C ASN A 187 7.79 9.91 1.44
N ILE A 188 7.74 8.87 2.29
CA ILE A 188 8.78 8.62 3.31
C ILE A 188 10.07 8.00 2.72
N VAL A 189 10.05 7.53 1.46
CA VAL A 189 11.25 7.07 0.76
C VAL A 189 12.04 8.25 0.22
N PHE A 190 13.37 8.23 0.38
CA PHE A 190 14.27 9.16 -0.31
C PHE A 190 15.32 8.45 -1.19
N TYR A 191 15.44 7.13 -1.08
CA TYR A 191 16.31 6.30 -1.91
C TYR A 191 15.74 4.88 -2.05
N TYR A 192 15.80 4.34 -3.26
CA TYR A 192 15.52 2.94 -3.59
C TYR A 192 16.79 2.27 -4.16
N GLU A 193 17.04 1.03 -3.77
CA GLU A 193 17.91 0.12 -4.51
C GLU A 193 17.03 -0.83 -5.33
N LEU A 194 17.12 -0.73 -6.66
CA LEU A 194 16.18 -1.34 -7.60
C LEU A 194 16.94 -2.17 -8.63
N VAL A 195 16.52 -3.42 -8.85
CA VAL A 195 17.10 -4.27 -9.89
C VAL A 195 16.14 -4.40 -11.06
N THR A 196 16.57 -3.86 -12.20
CA THR A 196 15.77 -3.78 -13.45
C THR A 196 15.56 -5.14 -14.11
N GLY A 197 14.65 -5.23 -15.10
CA GLY A 197 14.46 -6.43 -15.93
C GLY A 197 15.76 -6.92 -16.61
N ALA A 198 16.63 -5.98 -16.99
CA ALA A 198 17.97 -6.25 -17.53
C ALA A 198 19.00 -6.73 -16.48
N GLY A 199 18.67 -6.67 -15.19
CA GLY A 199 19.53 -7.10 -14.08
C GLY A 199 20.55 -6.08 -13.61
N HIS A 200 20.44 -4.82 -14.04
CA HIS A 200 21.25 -3.74 -13.51
C HIS A 200 20.70 -3.29 -12.16
N ILE A 201 21.57 -3.28 -11.13
CA ILE A 201 21.29 -2.65 -9.84
C ILE A 201 21.39 -1.13 -10.01
N LEU A 202 20.28 -0.43 -9.81
CA LEU A 202 20.17 1.01 -9.84
C LEU A 202 20.05 1.58 -8.43
N GLN A 203 20.63 2.77 -8.25
CA GLN A 203 20.54 3.57 -7.04
C GLN A 203 19.66 4.78 -7.38
N VAL A 204 18.39 4.73 -6.97
CA VAL A 204 17.33 5.62 -7.46
C VAL A 204 16.94 6.60 -6.37
N ASN A 205 17.06 7.90 -6.64
CA ASN A 205 16.73 8.99 -5.72
C ASN A 205 16.48 10.30 -6.49
N GLN A 206 16.10 11.37 -5.78
CA GLN A 206 15.78 12.67 -6.39
C GLN A 206 16.94 13.31 -7.20
N GLN A 207 18.19 12.91 -6.97
CA GLN A 207 19.35 13.36 -7.75
C GLN A 207 19.75 12.39 -8.89
N ARG A 208 19.33 11.12 -8.82
CA ARG A 208 19.80 10.03 -9.70
C ARG A 208 18.62 9.15 -10.14
N TYR A 209 18.29 9.22 -11.43
CA TYR A 209 17.04 8.72 -12.01
C TYR A 209 15.79 9.37 -11.35
N PRO A 210 15.66 10.72 -11.37
CA PRO A 210 14.56 11.44 -10.71
C PRO A 210 13.18 11.12 -11.30
N ASP A 211 13.13 10.79 -12.58
CA ASP A 211 11.97 10.28 -13.31
C ASP A 211 11.50 8.93 -12.76
N LEU A 212 12.44 7.99 -12.62
CA LEU A 212 12.19 6.67 -12.03
C LEU A 212 11.89 6.76 -10.52
N PHE A 213 12.52 7.68 -9.79
CA PHE A 213 12.26 7.95 -8.38
C PHE A 213 10.84 8.45 -8.14
N TRP A 214 10.35 9.36 -8.99
CA TRP A 214 8.95 9.79 -8.98
C TRP A 214 8.03 8.62 -9.34
N ALA A 215 8.33 7.84 -10.37
CA ALA A 215 7.49 6.72 -10.80
C ALA A 215 7.38 5.58 -9.75
N GLN A 216 8.47 5.26 -9.04
CA GLN A 216 8.50 4.29 -7.92
C GLN A 216 7.62 4.71 -6.72
N ARG A 217 7.09 5.94 -6.69
CA ARG A 217 6.17 6.39 -5.64
C ARG A 217 4.69 6.02 -5.87
N ALA A 218 4.36 5.39 -6.99
CA ALA A 218 3.00 4.91 -7.28
C ALA A 218 2.92 3.68 -8.19
N GLY A 219 3.94 3.44 -9.03
CA GLY A 219 3.88 2.47 -10.12
C GLY A 219 4.07 1.00 -9.75
N GLY A 220 4.00 0.63 -8.47
CA GLY A 220 4.14 -0.76 -8.02
C GLY A 220 5.50 -1.36 -8.39
N ASN A 221 5.51 -2.64 -8.77
CA ASN A 221 6.73 -3.36 -9.15
C ASN A 221 7.04 -3.32 -10.67
N ASN A 222 6.52 -2.35 -11.43
CA ASN A 222 6.62 -2.36 -12.90
C ASN A 222 8.05 -2.08 -13.43
N PHE A 223 8.85 -1.33 -12.67
CA PHE A 223 10.19 -0.90 -13.10
C PHE A 223 11.32 -1.86 -12.71
N GLY A 224 11.00 -2.95 -12.02
CA GLY A 224 11.96 -3.94 -11.54
C GLY A 224 11.60 -4.48 -10.16
N ILE A 225 12.61 -4.96 -9.44
CA ILE A 225 12.48 -5.53 -8.10
C ILE A 225 13.38 -4.77 -7.14
N ASP A 226 12.77 -4.03 -6.21
CA ASP A 226 13.48 -3.37 -5.12
C ASP A 226 14.12 -4.39 -4.17
N THR A 227 15.36 -4.10 -3.75
CA THR A 227 16.15 -4.86 -2.77
C THR A 227 16.25 -4.13 -1.44
N ARG A 228 16.37 -2.80 -1.45
CA ARG A 228 16.48 -1.95 -0.25
C ARG A 228 15.71 -0.65 -0.41
N PHE A 229 15.04 -0.21 0.65
CA PHE A 229 14.51 1.15 0.82
C PHE A 229 15.31 1.86 1.90
N ASP A 230 15.71 3.12 1.67
CA ASP A 230 16.22 3.99 2.73
C ASP A 230 15.11 5.03 3.04
N LEU A 231 14.65 5.04 4.29
CA LEU A 231 13.39 5.67 4.72
C LEU A 231 13.60 6.76 5.78
N LYS A 232 12.82 7.84 5.67
CA LYS A 232 12.69 8.87 6.71
C LYS A 232 12.06 8.25 7.97
N THR A 233 12.65 8.48 9.13
CA THR A 233 12.07 8.10 10.44
C THR A 233 11.65 9.35 11.21
N TYR A 234 10.53 9.28 11.92
CA TYR A 234 9.98 10.37 12.72
C TYR A 234 10.05 10.03 14.22
N PRO A 235 10.29 11.00 15.11
CA PRO A 235 10.25 10.76 16.56
C PRO A 235 8.82 10.46 17.01
N VAL A 236 8.64 9.52 17.94
CA VAL A 236 7.32 9.15 18.48
C VAL A 236 7.38 9.03 20.01
N GLY A 237 6.34 9.55 20.67
CA GLY A 237 6.08 9.32 22.09
C GLY A 237 4.92 8.33 22.30
N PRO A 238 4.34 8.28 23.51
CA PRO A 238 3.03 7.71 23.70
C PRO A 238 2.00 8.47 22.85
N ILE A 239 1.20 7.74 22.09
CA ILE A 239 0.09 8.26 21.27
C ILE A 239 -1.24 7.87 21.93
N PHE A 240 -2.31 8.61 21.66
CA PHE A 240 -3.65 8.13 21.97
C PHE A 240 -4.18 7.33 20.78
N ALA A 241 -4.69 6.13 21.05
CA ALA A 241 -5.46 5.39 20.07
C ALA A 241 -6.95 5.42 20.42
N LEU A 242 -7.81 5.52 19.41
CA LEU A 242 -9.23 5.20 19.53
C LEU A 242 -9.44 3.83 18.88
N ASN A 243 -10.03 2.88 19.60
CA ASN A 243 -10.40 1.57 19.08
C ASN A 243 -11.84 1.25 19.54
N LYS A 244 -12.83 1.45 18.67
CA LYS A 244 -14.26 1.22 18.98
C LYS A 244 -14.96 0.38 17.91
N LEU A 245 -15.97 -0.37 18.34
CA LEU A 245 -16.97 -1.03 17.49
C LEU A 245 -18.34 -0.36 17.65
N PHE A 246 -19.08 -0.27 16.56
CA PHE A 246 -20.41 0.30 16.44
C PHE A 246 -21.31 -0.79 15.87
N LEU A 247 -22.25 -1.31 16.67
CA LEU A 247 -22.96 -2.56 16.40
C LEU A 247 -24.42 -2.30 16.04
N GLY A 248 -24.88 -2.83 14.91
CA GLY A 248 -26.29 -2.92 14.50
C GLY A 248 -27.05 -1.61 14.28
N ASN A 249 -27.31 -0.86 15.36
CA ASN A 249 -28.19 0.33 15.39
C ASN A 249 -27.39 1.64 15.57
N THR A 250 -26.17 1.71 15.05
CA THR A 250 -25.27 2.88 15.14
C THR A 250 -24.57 3.15 13.81
N ASP A 251 -25.09 2.56 12.73
CA ASP A 251 -24.63 2.71 11.35
C ASP A 251 -24.82 4.13 10.84
N GLN A 252 -25.99 4.74 11.06
CA GLN A 252 -26.26 6.12 10.64
C GLN A 252 -25.40 7.13 11.41
N GLU A 253 -25.30 7.03 12.75
CA GLU A 253 -24.43 7.90 13.53
C GLU A 253 -22.94 7.72 13.18
N PHE A 254 -22.51 6.49 12.84
CA PHE A 254 -21.15 6.24 12.37
C PHE A 254 -20.91 6.86 10.98
N MET A 255 -21.85 6.71 10.04
CA MET A 255 -21.77 7.34 8.72
C MET A 255 -21.77 8.88 8.82
N ASP A 256 -22.57 9.47 9.71
CA ASP A 256 -22.58 10.92 9.92
C ASP A 256 -21.30 11.42 10.63
N ALA A 257 -20.74 10.66 11.57
CA ALA A 257 -19.44 10.98 12.17
C ALA A 257 -18.30 10.88 11.16
N MET A 258 -18.34 9.87 10.27
CA MET A 258 -17.45 9.70 9.13
C MET A 258 -17.53 10.89 8.18
N THR A 259 -18.73 11.24 7.70
CA THR A 259 -18.91 12.28 6.69
C THR A 259 -18.66 13.68 7.23
N ALA A 260 -18.87 13.91 8.54
CA ALA A 260 -18.50 15.14 9.20
C ALA A 260 -16.98 15.36 9.30
N TRP A 261 -16.16 14.31 9.48
CA TRP A 261 -14.75 14.46 9.87
C TRP A 261 -13.87 15.28 8.90
N PRO A 262 -13.89 15.06 7.57
CA PRO A 262 -13.13 15.85 6.60
C PRO A 262 -13.82 17.16 6.18
N LEU A 263 -14.93 17.54 6.83
CA LEU A 263 -15.49 18.89 6.73
C LEU A 263 -14.78 19.84 7.69
N ARG A 264 -14.93 21.15 7.46
CA ARG A 264 -14.35 22.19 8.33
C ARG A 264 -14.83 22.03 9.77
N SER A 265 -13.91 22.11 10.71
CA SER A 265 -14.09 21.82 12.15
C SER A 265 -14.62 20.41 12.48
N GLY A 266 -14.60 19.46 11.53
CA GLY A 266 -15.01 18.07 11.75
C GLY A 266 -13.98 17.18 12.45
N GLY A 267 -12.73 17.65 12.58
CA GLY A 267 -11.63 16.96 13.26
C GLY A 267 -10.35 16.84 12.43
N HIS A 268 -10.47 16.70 11.10
CA HIS A 268 -9.32 16.53 10.20
C HIS A 268 -8.33 17.71 10.13
N GLU A 269 -8.73 18.88 10.64
CA GLU A 269 -7.93 20.11 10.72
C GLU A 269 -6.80 19.99 11.77
N ASP A 270 -6.97 19.12 12.78
CA ASP A 270 -5.86 18.72 13.66
C ASP A 270 -5.14 17.52 13.04
N VAL A 271 -4.12 17.84 12.24
CA VAL A 271 -3.30 16.89 11.47
C VAL A 271 -2.58 15.82 12.30
N LYS A 272 -2.66 15.89 13.64
CA LYS A 272 -2.22 14.83 14.55
C LYS A 272 -3.13 13.60 14.52
N GLY A 273 -4.40 13.77 14.13
CA GLY A 273 -5.39 12.70 14.04
C GLY A 273 -5.42 12.03 12.68
N GLU A 274 -5.19 10.71 12.66
CA GLU A 274 -5.38 9.84 11.49
C GLU A 274 -6.45 8.78 11.79
N LEU A 275 -7.30 8.47 10.80
CA LEU A 275 -8.30 7.42 10.90
C LEU A 275 -7.90 6.15 10.11
N MET A 276 -8.45 5.01 10.55
CA MET A 276 -8.60 3.77 9.81
C MET A 276 -9.97 3.16 10.20
N PRO A 277 -11.06 3.71 9.66
CA PRO A 277 -12.41 3.19 9.83
C PRO A 277 -12.73 2.06 8.85
N SER A 278 -13.73 1.25 9.18
CA SER A 278 -14.22 0.21 8.28
C SER A 278 -15.66 -0.18 8.61
N THR A 279 -16.40 -0.58 7.58
CA THR A 279 -17.74 -1.14 7.70
C THR A 279 -17.71 -2.62 7.29
N ARG A 280 -18.19 -3.52 8.15
CA ARG A 280 -18.17 -4.98 7.96
C ARG A 280 -19.60 -5.51 7.83
N TYR A 281 -19.83 -6.37 6.85
CA TYR A 281 -21.08 -7.11 6.69
C TYR A 281 -20.84 -8.61 6.87
N THR A 282 -21.68 -9.26 7.68
CA THR A 282 -21.60 -10.70 7.96
C THR A 282 -22.84 -11.39 7.41
N THR A 283 -22.69 -12.11 6.30
CA THR A 283 -23.81 -12.65 5.51
C THR A 283 -24.66 -13.66 6.30
N SER A 284 -24.00 -14.52 7.11
CA SER A 284 -24.64 -15.57 7.90
C SER A 284 -25.53 -15.07 9.06
N SER A 285 -25.40 -13.81 9.45
CA SER A 285 -26.22 -13.15 10.49
C SER A 285 -27.09 -12.00 9.95
N ASP A 286 -26.91 -11.61 8.68
CA ASP A 286 -27.44 -10.37 8.09
C ASP A 286 -27.18 -9.14 8.99
N THR A 287 -25.95 -9.03 9.52
CA THR A 287 -25.54 -7.90 10.37
C THR A 287 -24.50 -7.01 9.69
N LEU A 288 -24.70 -5.71 9.84
CA LEU A 288 -23.75 -4.66 9.52
C LEU A 288 -23.17 -4.12 10.82
N ASP A 289 -21.85 -4.12 10.95
CA ASP A 289 -21.11 -3.63 12.11
C ASP A 289 -19.98 -2.72 11.62
N ALA A 290 -19.79 -1.56 12.22
CA ALA A 290 -18.70 -0.64 11.89
C ALA A 290 -17.62 -0.64 12.98
N ALA A 291 -16.41 -0.23 12.61
CA ALA A 291 -15.27 -0.13 13.50
C ALA A 291 -14.43 1.10 13.17
N ILE A 292 -13.82 1.71 14.20
CA ILE A 292 -12.78 2.71 14.01
C ILE A 292 -11.51 2.35 14.78
N THR A 293 -10.39 2.45 14.08
CA THR A 293 -9.04 2.44 14.64
C THR A 293 -8.40 3.76 14.26
N ALA A 294 -8.06 4.63 15.21
CA ALA A 294 -7.49 5.95 14.93
C ALA A 294 -6.30 6.26 15.83
N ARG A 295 -5.37 7.08 15.34
CA ARG A 295 -4.14 7.50 16.05
C ARG A 295 -4.14 9.01 16.20
N TYR A 296 -3.93 9.51 17.41
CA TYR A 296 -3.66 10.92 17.68
C TYR A 296 -2.23 11.12 18.19
N ASP A 297 -1.47 12.01 17.55
CA ASP A 297 -0.06 12.30 17.85
C ASP A 297 0.16 13.13 19.13
N TRP A 298 -0.34 12.66 20.26
CA TRP A 298 0.03 13.15 21.59
C TRP A 298 -0.38 12.18 22.70
N ASN A 299 0.24 12.36 23.86
CA ASN A 299 -0.23 11.82 25.13
C ASN A 299 -1.35 12.72 25.68
N ILE A 300 -2.59 12.47 25.26
CA ILE A 300 -3.81 13.13 25.73
C ILE A 300 -5.00 12.15 25.63
N ASP A 301 -5.84 12.09 26.66
CA ASP A 301 -7.07 11.30 26.61
C ASP A 301 -8.17 12.05 25.85
N ASN A 302 -8.91 11.33 24.99
CA ASN A 302 -10.09 11.83 24.25
C ASN A 302 -9.83 13.14 23.46
N PRO A 303 -8.93 13.13 22.46
CA PRO A 303 -8.66 14.28 21.62
C PRO A 303 -9.89 14.71 20.81
N LEU A 304 -10.16 16.02 20.76
CA LEU A 304 -11.32 16.60 20.05
C LEU A 304 -11.36 16.25 18.55
N ALA A 305 -10.21 15.93 17.94
CA ALA A 305 -10.11 15.46 16.56
C ALA A 305 -10.95 14.20 16.26
N PHE A 306 -11.38 13.46 17.30
CA PHE A 306 -12.26 12.29 17.20
C PHE A 306 -13.61 12.46 17.92
N GLU A 307 -14.00 13.69 18.31
CA GLU A 307 -15.18 13.94 19.15
C GLU A 307 -16.44 13.25 18.57
N ASN A 308 -16.70 13.43 17.27
CA ASN A 308 -17.80 12.82 16.52
C ASN A 308 -17.96 11.31 16.80
N PHE A 309 -16.87 10.54 16.79
CA PHE A 309 -16.86 9.09 17.02
C PHE A 309 -16.90 8.72 18.51
N THR A 310 -16.33 9.57 19.37
CA THR A 310 -16.37 9.34 20.82
C THR A 310 -17.75 9.56 21.41
N ALA A 311 -18.54 10.48 20.84
CA ALA A 311 -19.88 10.88 21.27
C ALA A 311 -21.00 9.87 20.93
N ILE A 312 -20.76 8.95 19.98
CA ILE A 312 -21.75 7.93 19.60
C ILE A 312 -22.03 7.02 20.79
N ALA A 313 -23.29 7.00 21.24
CA ALA A 313 -23.74 6.19 22.36
C ALA A 313 -23.77 4.69 22.00
N GLY A 314 -23.51 3.82 22.97
CA GLY A 314 -23.55 2.36 22.78
C GLY A 314 -22.33 1.74 22.08
N ALA A 315 -21.42 2.56 21.53
CA ALA A 315 -20.18 2.08 20.93
C ALA A 315 -19.31 1.32 21.95
N VAL A 316 -18.86 0.11 21.58
CA VAL A 316 -18.06 -0.77 22.43
C VAL A 316 -16.59 -0.39 22.31
N ASP A 317 -15.95 -0.04 23.41
CA ASP A 317 -14.50 0.17 23.43
C ASP A 317 -13.75 -1.17 23.41
N ILE A 318 -12.78 -1.29 22.51
CA ILE A 318 -11.97 -2.50 22.30
C ILE A 318 -10.46 -2.24 22.42
N GLY A 319 -10.05 -1.12 23.04
CA GLY A 319 -8.63 -0.81 23.30
C GLY A 319 -8.22 0.64 23.07
N SER A 320 -9.11 1.61 23.33
CA SER A 320 -8.75 3.03 23.29
C SER A 320 -7.86 3.44 24.47
N GLY A 321 -7.16 4.55 24.33
CA GLY A 321 -6.30 5.14 25.37
C GLY A 321 -4.86 5.34 24.91
N VAL A 322 -4.08 5.97 25.80
CA VAL A 322 -2.66 6.27 25.57
C VAL A 322 -1.83 4.98 25.58
N GLN A 323 -1.08 4.74 24.50
CA GLN A 323 -0.25 3.55 24.30
C GLN A 323 0.93 3.82 23.34
N ASN A 324 1.79 2.82 23.13
CA ASN A 324 2.88 2.90 22.15
C ASN A 324 2.33 2.68 20.73
N PHE A 325 2.88 3.39 19.73
CA PHE A 325 2.45 3.27 18.33
C PHE A 325 2.49 1.82 17.80
N SER A 326 3.52 1.06 18.15
CA SER A 326 3.67 -0.35 17.76
C SER A 326 2.59 -1.27 18.36
N GLN A 327 2.00 -0.91 19.51
CA GLN A 327 0.88 -1.62 20.11
C GLN A 327 -0.41 -1.40 19.33
N LEU A 328 -0.64 -0.18 18.82
CA LEU A 328 -1.77 0.11 17.93
C LEU A 328 -1.70 -0.75 16.67
N VAL A 329 -0.56 -0.74 15.97
CA VAL A 329 -0.35 -1.53 14.74
C VAL A 329 -0.56 -3.04 14.94
N ASN A 330 -0.17 -3.58 16.11
CA ASN A 330 -0.42 -4.98 16.45
C ASN A 330 -1.90 -5.25 16.75
N THR A 331 -2.58 -4.31 17.42
CA THR A 331 -4.03 -4.34 17.66
C THR A 331 -4.79 -4.34 16.33
N THR A 332 -4.40 -3.51 15.37
CA THR A 332 -4.95 -3.46 14.02
C THR A 332 -4.79 -4.81 13.29
N SER A 333 -3.61 -5.41 13.34
CA SER A 333 -3.42 -6.76 12.76
C SER A 333 -4.28 -7.84 13.43
N THR A 334 -4.66 -7.65 14.69
CA THR A 334 -5.55 -8.56 15.43
C THR A 334 -7.02 -8.38 15.03
N GLN A 335 -7.51 -7.14 14.90
CA GLN A 335 -8.86 -6.81 14.44
C GLN A 335 -9.17 -7.33 13.03
N PHE A 336 -8.16 -7.29 12.15
CA PHE A 336 -8.19 -7.85 10.79
C PHE A 336 -7.77 -9.34 10.74
N GLY A 337 -7.59 -10.02 11.87
CA GLY A 337 -7.25 -11.45 11.93
C GLY A 337 -6.14 -11.85 10.96
N THR A 338 -5.06 -11.06 10.89
CA THR A 338 -4.15 -11.16 9.74
C THR A 338 -3.42 -12.51 9.73
N GLY A 339 -3.58 -13.27 8.64
CA GLY A 339 -3.07 -14.63 8.51
C GLY A 339 -4.09 -15.73 8.81
N SER A 340 -5.26 -15.41 9.39
CA SER A 340 -6.33 -16.37 9.66
C SER A 340 -7.21 -16.67 8.45
N PHE A 341 -7.35 -15.72 7.52
CA PHE A 341 -8.29 -15.79 6.39
C PHE A 341 -7.60 -15.70 5.03
N ARG A 342 -8.34 -16.11 4.00
CA ARG A 342 -8.10 -15.83 2.58
C ARG A 342 -8.63 -14.42 2.31
N TRP A 343 -7.77 -13.54 1.81
CA TRP A 343 -8.06 -12.11 1.66
C TRP A 343 -8.00 -11.69 0.20
N ASN A 344 -9.13 -11.24 -0.34
CA ASN A 344 -9.23 -10.56 -1.64
C ASN A 344 -9.62 -9.09 -1.37
N TRP A 345 -9.01 -8.16 -2.12
CA TRP A 345 -9.13 -6.71 -1.93
C TRP A 345 -9.28 -6.01 -3.28
N TYR A 346 -10.28 -5.14 -3.41
CA TYR A 346 -10.52 -4.31 -4.59
C TYR A 346 -10.73 -2.86 -4.14
N SER A 347 -10.08 -1.92 -4.81
CA SER A 347 -10.09 -0.51 -4.43
C SER A 347 -10.72 0.34 -5.51
N THR A 348 -11.54 1.33 -5.14
CA THR A 348 -11.94 2.44 -6.03
C THR A 348 -11.83 3.78 -5.29
N SER A 349 -11.72 4.89 -6.02
CA SER A 349 -11.54 6.23 -5.45
C SER A 349 -12.71 7.14 -5.79
N ILE A 350 -13.36 7.70 -4.78
CA ILE A 350 -14.64 8.40 -4.90
C ILE A 350 -14.64 9.70 -4.09
N ARG A 351 -15.34 10.74 -4.56
CA ARG A 351 -15.50 11.97 -3.76
C ARG A 351 -16.34 11.68 -2.53
N PHE A 352 -15.92 12.17 -1.37
CA PHE A 352 -16.52 11.84 -0.09
C PHE A 352 -17.81 12.63 0.19
N SER A 353 -18.86 11.96 0.67
CA SER A 353 -20.16 12.52 1.05
C SER A 353 -21.07 11.44 1.66
N ASN A 354 -22.15 11.80 2.38
CA ASN A 354 -23.18 10.84 2.78
C ASN A 354 -23.71 10.03 1.57
N ARG A 355 -24.01 10.69 0.44
CA ARG A 355 -24.53 10.00 -0.75
C ARG A 355 -23.58 8.91 -1.23
N THR A 356 -22.28 9.18 -1.27
CA THR A 356 -21.29 8.22 -1.75
C THR A 356 -21.00 7.12 -0.72
N MET A 357 -20.98 7.44 0.58
CA MET A 357 -20.93 6.42 1.65
C MET A 357 -22.11 5.43 1.58
N ASN A 358 -23.34 5.94 1.48
CA ASN A 358 -24.53 5.13 1.28
C ASN A 358 -24.40 4.23 0.04
N ILE A 359 -23.97 4.78 -1.10
CA ILE A 359 -23.75 3.99 -2.33
C ILE A 359 -22.75 2.86 -2.11
N LEU A 360 -21.65 3.07 -1.40
CA LEU A 360 -20.66 2.02 -1.12
C LEU A 360 -21.28 0.90 -0.26
N VAL A 361 -21.85 1.26 0.89
CA VAL A 361 -22.37 0.30 1.88
C VAL A 361 -23.61 -0.44 1.38
N GLU A 362 -24.58 0.27 0.79
CA GLU A 362 -25.79 -0.35 0.24
C GLU A 362 -25.45 -1.33 -0.89
N THR A 363 -24.59 -0.93 -1.83
CA THR A 363 -24.23 -1.78 -2.99
C THR A 363 -23.40 -3.00 -2.59
N MET A 364 -22.55 -2.86 -1.58
CA MET A 364 -21.79 -3.95 -0.97
C MET A 364 -22.73 -5.02 -0.38
N VAL A 365 -23.74 -4.60 0.39
CA VAL A 365 -24.73 -5.49 1.02
C VAL A 365 -25.69 -6.09 -0.02
N GLU A 366 -26.23 -5.30 -0.94
CA GLU A 366 -27.10 -5.77 -2.03
C GLU A 366 -26.42 -6.84 -2.87
N THR A 367 -25.21 -6.56 -3.35
CA THR A 367 -24.46 -7.47 -4.24
C THR A 367 -24.01 -8.73 -3.49
N ALA A 368 -23.80 -8.66 -2.17
CA ALA A 368 -23.50 -9.82 -1.34
C ALA A 368 -24.72 -10.72 -1.13
N LYS A 369 -25.91 -10.13 -0.94
CA LYS A 369 -27.19 -10.86 -0.85
C LYS A 369 -27.59 -11.53 -2.16
N GLU A 370 -27.04 -11.09 -3.30
CA GLU A 370 -27.23 -11.70 -4.62
C GLU A 370 -26.20 -12.79 -4.94
N LEU A 371 -24.91 -12.56 -4.65
CA LEU A 371 -23.80 -13.36 -5.19
C LEU A 371 -23.00 -14.16 -4.15
N LEU A 372 -23.17 -13.89 -2.86
CA LEU A 372 -22.24 -14.37 -1.81
C LEU A 372 -22.95 -14.77 -0.50
N THR A 373 -24.18 -15.29 -0.59
CA THR A 373 -25.07 -15.59 0.55
C THR A 373 -24.41 -16.43 1.64
N ASP A 374 -23.81 -17.55 1.26
CA ASP A 374 -23.34 -18.61 2.18
C ASP A 374 -21.84 -18.50 2.53
N LEU A 375 -21.27 -17.28 2.49
CA LEU A 375 -19.86 -17.02 2.79
C LEU A 375 -19.43 -17.57 4.17
N SER A 376 -18.46 -18.48 4.17
CA SER A 376 -17.75 -18.90 5.38
C SER A 376 -16.71 -17.84 5.78
N GLY A 377 -17.19 -16.71 6.31
CA GLY A 377 -16.34 -15.56 6.59
C GLY A 377 -17.11 -14.26 6.79
N PHE A 378 -16.50 -13.14 6.41
CA PHE A 378 -17.12 -11.82 6.38
C PHE A 378 -16.57 -10.99 5.21
N LEU A 379 -17.24 -9.89 4.89
CA LEU A 379 -16.80 -8.92 3.90
C LEU A 379 -16.96 -7.50 4.45
N GLY A 380 -16.47 -6.51 3.72
CA GLY A 380 -16.59 -5.13 4.15
C GLY A 380 -15.90 -4.14 3.21
N VAL A 381 -15.81 -2.92 3.70
CA VAL A 381 -15.03 -1.81 3.13
C VAL A 381 -14.16 -1.22 4.24
N ALA A 382 -12.90 -0.92 3.92
CA ALA A 382 -12.10 0.02 4.71
C ALA A 382 -12.23 1.39 4.05
N ASP A 383 -12.66 2.36 4.83
CA ASP A 383 -13.09 3.67 4.35
C ASP A 383 -11.95 4.66 4.57
N GLU A 384 -11.17 5.01 3.55
CA GLU A 384 -9.87 5.67 3.73
C GLU A 384 -9.90 7.16 3.30
N PRO A 385 -10.23 8.10 4.22
CA PRO A 385 -10.42 9.52 3.89
C PRO A 385 -9.10 10.27 3.70
N ILE A 386 -8.84 10.69 2.47
CA ILE A 386 -7.71 11.53 2.08
C ILE A 386 -8.14 13.00 2.19
N SER A 387 -7.60 13.70 3.20
CA SER A 387 -7.89 15.12 3.44
C SER A 387 -6.95 16.07 2.66
N ARG A 388 -7.32 17.34 2.59
CA ARG A 388 -6.45 18.43 2.07
C ARG A 388 -5.07 18.47 2.73
N TYR A 389 -4.96 18.12 4.01
CA TYR A 389 -3.69 18.14 4.74
C TYR A 389 -2.79 16.95 4.36
N TYR A 390 -3.37 15.77 4.11
CA TYR A 390 -2.68 14.62 3.53
C TYR A 390 -2.02 15.03 2.20
N ALA A 391 -2.80 15.56 1.25
CA ALA A 391 -2.27 15.97 -0.05
C ALA A 391 -1.20 17.07 0.06
N ALA A 392 -1.40 18.06 0.94
CA ALA A 392 -0.40 19.10 1.20
C ALA A 392 0.90 18.53 1.81
N ALA A 393 0.80 17.56 2.74
CA ALA A 393 1.94 16.88 3.32
C ALA A 393 2.70 16.05 2.27
N ALA A 394 2.00 15.37 1.36
CA ALA A 394 2.57 14.62 0.26
C ALA A 394 3.37 15.51 -0.71
N LEU A 395 2.77 16.60 -1.19
CA LEU A 395 3.44 17.62 -2.01
C LEU A 395 4.67 18.21 -1.30
N SER A 396 4.57 18.52 0.01
CA SER A 396 5.70 19.04 0.79
C SER A 396 6.88 18.06 0.92
N ASN A 397 6.62 16.75 0.81
CA ASN A 397 7.62 15.69 0.86
C ASN A 397 8.19 15.33 -0.53
N GLY A 398 8.04 16.23 -1.51
CA GLY A 398 8.58 16.14 -2.86
C GLY A 398 7.61 15.59 -3.90
N GLY A 399 6.35 15.41 -3.55
CA GLY A 399 5.30 14.94 -4.46
C GLY A 399 5.48 13.50 -4.95
N ASP A 400 4.63 13.13 -5.91
CA ASP A 400 4.36 11.76 -6.32
C ASP A 400 3.52 11.77 -7.61
N PRO A 401 3.24 10.60 -8.22
CA PRO A 401 2.40 10.52 -9.41
C PRO A 401 0.91 10.77 -9.18
N TYR A 402 0.42 10.80 -7.94
CA TYR A 402 -0.99 11.12 -7.65
C TYR A 402 -1.23 12.63 -7.77
N ASN A 403 -0.28 13.44 -7.27
CA ASN A 403 -0.26 14.90 -7.43
C ASN A 403 -1.63 15.56 -7.14
N LEU A 404 -2.30 15.11 -6.06
CA LEU A 404 -3.60 15.62 -5.66
C LEU A 404 -3.50 17.10 -5.27
N ASP A 405 -4.37 17.94 -5.85
CA ASP A 405 -4.51 19.34 -5.46
C ASP A 405 -5.27 19.43 -4.12
N PRO A 406 -4.64 19.96 -3.03
CA PRO A 406 -5.28 20.08 -1.72
C PRO A 406 -6.56 20.91 -1.70
N GLU A 407 -6.71 21.90 -2.60
CA GLU A 407 -7.90 22.74 -2.67
C GLU A 407 -9.02 22.05 -3.48
N ALA A 408 -8.65 21.27 -4.51
CA ALA A 408 -9.62 20.49 -5.29
C ALA A 408 -10.29 19.37 -4.48
N ILE A 409 -9.58 18.82 -3.47
CA ILE A 409 -10.12 17.82 -2.52
C ILE A 409 -10.66 18.43 -1.22
N GLU A 410 -10.97 19.72 -1.16
CA GLU A 410 -11.68 20.28 -0.01
C GLU A 410 -13.07 19.60 0.17
N GLY A 411 -13.31 19.07 1.37
CA GLY A 411 -14.42 18.18 1.70
C GLY A 411 -14.10 16.67 1.64
N GLY A 412 -12.91 16.29 1.16
CA GLY A 412 -12.40 14.93 1.20
C GLY A 412 -12.50 14.14 -0.11
N LEU A 413 -11.43 13.38 -0.40
CA LEU A 413 -11.43 12.23 -1.30
C LEU A 413 -11.46 10.97 -0.43
N LEU A 414 -12.06 9.87 -0.92
CA LEU A 414 -12.08 8.58 -0.26
C LEU A 414 -11.47 7.53 -1.17
N VAL A 415 -10.61 6.67 -0.64
CA VAL A 415 -10.35 5.34 -1.22
C VAL A 415 -11.23 4.35 -0.47
N ALA A 416 -12.06 3.61 -1.21
CA ALA A 416 -12.91 2.56 -0.69
C ALA A 416 -12.23 1.22 -0.96
N ASP A 417 -11.56 0.67 0.05
CA ASP A 417 -10.86 -0.62 -0.01
C ASP A 417 -11.84 -1.74 0.37
N PHE A 418 -12.60 -2.24 -0.61
CA PHE A 418 -13.50 -3.37 -0.43
C PHE A 418 -12.74 -4.67 -0.24
N TYR A 419 -13.18 -5.50 0.70
CA TYR A 419 -12.52 -6.73 1.07
C TYR A 419 -13.47 -7.90 1.31
N VAL A 420 -12.97 -9.12 1.09
CA VAL A 420 -13.58 -10.35 1.59
C VAL A 420 -12.54 -11.17 2.34
N ALA A 421 -12.93 -11.65 3.53
CA ALA A 421 -12.17 -12.55 4.39
C ALA A 421 -12.85 -13.92 4.43
N SER A 422 -12.43 -14.83 3.56
CA SER A 422 -12.97 -16.20 3.41
C SER A 422 -12.14 -17.22 4.21
N ASN A 423 -12.78 -18.28 4.71
CA ASN A 423 -12.09 -19.44 5.29
C ASN A 423 -11.78 -20.54 4.24
N LEU A 424 -12.47 -20.58 3.10
CA LEU A 424 -12.53 -21.76 2.22
C LEU A 424 -12.07 -21.47 0.79
N ALA A 425 -11.07 -22.23 0.31
CA ALA A 425 -10.56 -22.11 -1.06
C ALA A 425 -11.55 -22.52 -2.17
N SER A 426 -12.74 -23.02 -1.80
CA SER A 426 -13.87 -23.24 -2.70
C SER A 426 -14.67 -21.97 -3.00
N GLU A 427 -14.50 -20.92 -2.19
CA GLU A 427 -15.22 -19.64 -2.31
C GLU A 427 -14.48 -18.65 -3.22
N ASP A 428 -13.17 -18.81 -3.43
CA ASP A 428 -12.28 -17.92 -4.21
C ASP A 428 -12.94 -17.36 -5.48
N ALA A 429 -13.59 -18.21 -6.29
CA ALA A 429 -14.19 -17.82 -7.56
C ALA A 429 -15.51 -17.02 -7.41
N ALA A 430 -16.30 -17.29 -6.35
CA ALA A 430 -17.50 -16.51 -6.05
C ALA A 430 -17.12 -15.15 -5.44
N VAL A 431 -16.07 -15.11 -4.62
CA VAL A 431 -15.48 -13.90 -4.04
C VAL A 431 -14.96 -12.96 -5.13
N GLU A 432 -14.21 -13.47 -6.12
CA GLU A 432 -13.67 -12.67 -7.21
C GLU A 432 -14.80 -12.08 -8.09
N ASN A 433 -15.80 -12.91 -8.45
CA ASN A 433 -16.99 -12.48 -9.20
C ASN A 433 -17.81 -11.43 -8.43
N TYR A 434 -17.97 -11.59 -7.11
CA TYR A 434 -18.62 -10.62 -6.24
C TYR A 434 -17.89 -9.28 -6.24
N LEU A 435 -16.55 -9.27 -6.08
CA LEU A 435 -15.76 -8.04 -6.01
C LEU A 435 -15.69 -7.30 -7.36
N GLN A 436 -15.57 -8.02 -8.48
CA GLN A 436 -15.69 -7.42 -9.82
C GLN A 436 -17.05 -6.74 -9.99
N THR A 437 -18.14 -7.48 -9.76
CA THR A 437 -19.52 -6.96 -9.87
C THR A 437 -19.78 -5.78 -8.94
N LEU A 438 -19.19 -5.78 -7.74
CA LEU A 438 -19.33 -4.70 -6.76
C LEU A 438 -18.72 -3.39 -7.25
N ILE A 439 -17.46 -3.40 -7.73
CA ILE A 439 -16.80 -2.20 -8.25
C ILE A 439 -17.57 -1.63 -9.43
N GLU A 440 -17.94 -2.47 -10.41
CA GLU A 440 -18.75 -2.05 -11.56
C GLU A 440 -20.05 -1.35 -11.14
N ARG A 441 -20.78 -1.91 -10.16
CA ARG A 441 -22.03 -1.32 -9.65
C ARG A 441 -21.81 -0.04 -8.85
N VAL A 442 -20.74 0.05 -8.06
CA VAL A 442 -20.37 1.26 -7.31
C VAL A 442 -20.03 2.39 -8.27
N GLU A 443 -19.27 2.12 -9.32
CA GLU A 443 -18.89 3.10 -10.34
C GLU A 443 -20.09 3.49 -11.21
N GLU A 444 -20.97 2.56 -11.58
CA GLU A 444 -22.20 2.85 -12.32
C GLU A 444 -23.23 3.65 -11.48
N LYS A 445 -23.31 3.44 -10.16
CA LYS A 445 -24.18 4.21 -9.26
C LYS A 445 -23.63 5.59 -8.89
N SER A 446 -22.31 5.74 -8.75
CA SER A 446 -21.66 6.98 -8.33
C SER A 446 -21.49 8.02 -9.45
N ASN A 447 -21.46 7.58 -10.71
CA ASN A 447 -21.46 8.46 -11.90
C ASN A 447 -22.86 9.01 -12.29
N LYS A 448 -23.91 8.72 -11.50
CA LYS A 448 -25.31 9.15 -11.72
C LYS A 448 -25.73 10.24 -10.75
#